data_AF-A0A4Y4B841-F1
#
_entry.id   AF-A0A4Y4B841-F1
#
_cell.length_a   1.000
_cell.length_b   1.000
_cell.length_c   1.000
_cell.angle_alpha   90.00
_cell.angle_beta   90.00
_cell.angle_gamma   90.00
#
_symmetry.space_group_name_H-M   'P 1'
#
loop_
_entity.id
_entity.type
_entity.pdbx_description
1 polymer ?
#
loop_
_entity_poly.entity_id
_entity_poly.type
_entity_poly.pdbx_seq_one_letter_code
_entity_poly.pdbx_strand_id
1 'polypeptide(L)' 'MTTRILVTHKGETGYLRSETGIDLRTRYGVTFDINHAATFRDRPRAQRIADKIRSRFERIELAEEST' A
#
# COMPACT_ATOMS: atom_id res chain seq x y z
N MET A 1 -4.99 -1.06 -16.06
CA MET A 1 -4.40 -1.87 -14.98
C MET A 1 -4.12 -0.97 -13.80
N THR A 2 -4.65 -1.34 -12.64
CA THR A 2 -4.35 -0.67 -11.38
C THR A 2 -3.59 -1.64 -10.50
N THR A 3 -2.58 -1.14 -9.80
CA THR A 3 -1.78 -1.94 -8.86
C THR A 3 -2.12 -1.51 -7.45
N ARG A 4 -2.48 -2.46 -6.60
CA ARG A 4 -2.57 -2.26 -5.14
C ARG A 4 -1.40 -2.92 -4.46
N ILE A 5 -1.17 -2.57 -3.21
CA ILE A 5 -0.11 -3.15 -2.39
C ILE A 5 -0.78 -3.87 -1.22
N LEU A 6 -0.48 -5.15 -1.05
CA LEU A 6 -0.81 -5.90 0.15
C LEU A 6 0.36 -5.79 1.12
N VAL A 7 0.06 -5.60 2.40
CA VAL A 7 1.06 -5.47 3.46
C VAL A 7 0.66 -6.32 4.66
N THR A 8 1.64 -6.99 5.26
CA THR A 8 1.47 -7.73 6.51
C THR A 8 2.05 -6.91 7.68
N HIS A 9 1.25 -6.71 8.72
CA HIS A 9 1.66 -6.02 9.94
C HIS A 9 1.09 -6.76 11.16
N LYS A 10 1.96 -7.17 12.09
CA LYS A 10 1.59 -7.93 13.29
C LYS A 10 0.82 -9.22 12.96
N GLY A 11 1.24 -9.93 11.91
CA GLY A 11 0.59 -11.16 11.45
C GLY A 11 -0.69 -10.97 10.64
N GLU A 12 -1.21 -9.75 10.50
CA GLU A 12 -2.41 -9.48 9.71
C GLU A 12 -2.06 -8.92 8.32
N THR A 13 -2.68 -9.47 7.27
CA THR A 13 -2.46 -9.03 5.88
C THR A 13 -3.67 -8.29 5.35
N GLY A 14 -3.44 -7.06 4.88
CA GLY A 14 -4.48 -6.22 4.28
C GLY A 14 -3.91 -5.32 3.20
N TYR A 15 -4.71 -4.38 2.73
CA TYR A 15 -4.30 -3.40 1.75
C TYR A 15 -3.51 -2.26 2.39
N LEU A 16 -2.52 -1.74 1.67
CA LEU A 16 -1.85 -0.52 2.05
C LEU A 16 -2.84 0.64 2.03
N ARG A 17 -2.93 1.37 3.14
CA ARG A 17 -3.57 2.69 3.22
C ARG A 17 -2.50 3.77 3.28
N SER A 18 -2.69 4.86 2.55
CA SER A 18 -1.84 6.05 2.65
C SER A 18 -2.69 7.29 2.91
N GLU A 19 -2.33 8.07 3.91
CA GLU A 19 -3.02 9.30 4.27
C GLU A 19 -2.00 10.43 4.45
N THR A 20 -2.21 11.55 3.78
CA THR A 20 -1.36 12.74 3.88
C THR A 20 -2.03 13.73 4.81
N GLY A 21 -1.40 14.04 5.94
CA GLY A 21 -1.90 15.02 6.90
C GLY A 21 -1.70 16.47 6.44
N ILE A 22 -2.29 17.40 7.20
CA ILE A 22 -2.13 18.86 7.01
C ILE A 22 -0.66 19.29 7.17
N ASP A 23 0.11 18.51 7.93
CA ASP A 23 1.57 18.67 8.13
C ASP A 23 2.41 18.15 6.95
N LEU A 24 1.78 17.80 5.82
CA LEU A 24 2.40 17.22 4.62
C LEU A 24 3.10 15.87 4.86
N ARG A 25 2.87 15.23 6.01
CA ARG A 25 3.44 13.90 6.28
C ARG A 25 2.49 12.81 5.80
N THR A 26 3.02 11.92 4.95
CA THR A 26 2.30 10.72 4.54
C THR A 26 2.49 9.61 5.57
N ARG A 27 1.38 9.17 6.15
CA ARG A 27 1.30 7.99 7.01
C ARG A 27 0.86 6.79 6.18
N TYR A 28 1.48 5.65 6.47
CA TYR A 28 1.17 4.37 5.83
C TYR A 28 0.66 3.42 6.89
N GLY A 29 -0.39 2.67 6.57
CA GLY A 29 -0.98 1.68 7.46
C GLY A 29 -1.62 0.55 6.68
N VAL A 30 -2.29 -0.34 7.40
CA VAL A 30 -3.04 -1.46 6.84
C VAL A 30 -4.54 -1.17 6.93
N THR A 31 -5.30 -1.51 5.89
CA THR A 31 -6.76 -1.49 5.90
C THR A 31 -7.31 -2.76 5.26
N PHE A 32 -8.43 -3.26 5.78
CA PHE A 32 -9.16 -4.37 5.16
C PHE A 32 -10.27 -3.89 4.21
N ASP A 33 -10.62 -2.60 4.28
CA ASP A 33 -11.57 -2.00 3.36
C ASP A 33 -10.88 -1.60 2.05
N ILE A 34 -11.30 -2.25 0.97
CA ILE A 34 -10.80 -2.03 -0.39
C ILE A 34 -11.03 -0.60 -0.89
N ASN A 35 -12.08 0.08 -0.43
CA ASN A 35 -12.39 1.44 -0.85
C ASN A 35 -11.40 2.46 -0.28
N HIS A 36 -10.73 2.10 0.82
CA HIS A 36 -9.69 2.90 1.47
C HIS A 36 -8.28 2.46 1.08
N ALA A 37 -8.14 1.48 0.17
CA ALA A 37 -6.87 0.99 -0.30
C ALA A 37 -6.18 2.00 -1.22
N ALA A 38 -4.88 2.21 -1.02
CA ALA A 38 -4.05 2.94 -1.94
C ALA A 38 -4.00 2.21 -3.28
N THR A 39 -4.42 2.90 -4.33
CA THR A 39 -4.43 2.38 -5.69
C THR A 39 -3.42 3.17 -6.54
N PHE A 40 -2.54 2.46 -7.23
CA PHE A 40 -1.50 3.02 -8.07
C PHE A 40 -1.84 2.80 -9.54
N ARG A 41 -1.58 3.82 -10.37
CA ARG A 41 -1.86 3.77 -11.81
C ARG A 41 -0.95 2.81 -12.57
N ASP A 42 0.23 2.54 -12.03
CA ASP A 42 1.28 1.77 -12.70
C ASP A 42 2.12 0.99 -11.68
N ARG A 43 2.60 -0.19 -12.09
CA ARG A 43 3.44 -1.07 -11.27
C ARG A 43 4.75 -0.40 -10.82
N PRO A 44 5.49 0.36 -11.64
CA PRO A 44 6.71 1.06 -11.20
C PRO A 44 6.47 2.04 -10.04
N ARG A 45 5.34 2.76 -10.04
CA ARG A 45 4.97 3.63 -8.92
C ARG A 45 4.64 2.82 -7.67
N ALA A 46 3.89 1.72 -7.81
CA ALA A 46 3.60 0.84 -6.68
C ALA A 46 4.89 0.25 -6.08
N GLN A 47 5.83 -0.20 -6.92
CA GLN A 47 7.12 -0.74 -6.49
C GLN A 47 7.94 0.29 -5.69
N ARG A 48 8.02 1.53 -6.16
CA ARG A 48 8.72 2.61 -5.42
C ARG A 48 8.14 2.83 -4.02
N ILE A 49 6.82 2.74 -3.87
CA ILE A 49 6.17 2.88 -2.56
C ILE A 49 6.42 1.64 -1.69
N ALA A 50 6.32 0.43 -2.27
CA ALA A 50 6.65 -0.81 -1.58
C ALA A 50 8.08 -0.79 -1.02
N ASP A 51 9.05 -0.34 -1.81
CA ASP A 51 10.45 -0.22 -1.39
C ASP A 51 10.62 0.81 -0.27
N LYS A 52 9.93 1.97 -0.37
CA LYS A 52 9.96 3.03 0.64
C LYS A 52 9.45 2.56 2.01
N ILE A 53 8.45 1.69 2.03
CA ILE A 53 7.80 1.25 3.27
C ILE A 53 8.24 -0.14 3.72
N ARG A 54 9.14 -0.81 2.97
CA ARG A 54 9.57 -2.20 3.21
C ARG A 54 10.02 -2.47 4.63
N SER A 55 10.76 -1.55 5.24
CA SER A 55 11.25 -1.70 6.61
C SER A 55 10.17 -1.59 7.71
N ARG A 56 8.94 -1.20 7.37
CA ARG A 56 7.85 -0.96 8.32
C ARG A 56 6.86 -2.13 8.42
N PHE A 57 6.93 -3.06 7.48
CA PHE A 57 5.98 -4.16 7.34
C PHE A 57 6.73 -5.49 7.28
N GLU A 58 6.08 -6.55 7.74
CA GLU A 58 6.65 -7.89 7.78
C GLU A 58 6.76 -8.49 6.37
N ARG A 59 5.76 -8.19 5.53
CA ARG A 59 5.67 -8.64 4.14
C ARG A 59 4.97 -7.59 3.30
N ILE A 60 5.37 -7.48 2.04
CA ILE A 60 4.76 -6.58 1.05
C ILE A 60 4.62 -7.30 -0.27
N GLU A 61 3.46 -7.20 -0.90
CA GLU A 61 3.15 -7.80 -2.20
C GLU A 61 2.46 -6.80 -3.12
N LEU A 62 2.73 -6.88 -4.42
CA LEU A 62 2.03 -6.09 -5.43
C LEU A 62 0.88 -6.92 -5.99
N ALA A 63 -0.34 -6.47 -5.79
CA ALA A 63 -1.54 -7.06 -6.37
C ALA A 63 -1.92 -6.28 -7.63
N GLU A 64 -1.79 -6.90 -8.79
CA GLU A 64 -2.19 -6.31 -10.07
C GLU A 64 -3.65 -6.67 -10.36
N GLU A 65 -4.49 -5.66 -10.57
CA GLU A 65 -5.82 -5.86 -11.14
C GLU A 65 -5.78 -5.64 -12.65
N SER A 66 -6.06 -6.71 -13.37
CA SER A 66 -6.50 -6.66 -14.76
C SER A 66 -8.00 -6.38 -14.71
N THR A 67 -8.40 -5.20 -15.18
CA THR A 67 -9.82 -4.88 -15.41
C THR A 67 -10.36 -5.80 -16.50
#